data_AF-A0AAV3EUW6-F1
#
_entry.id   AF-A0AAV3EUW6-F1
#
_cell.length_a   1.000
_cell.length_b   1.000
_cell.length_c   1.000
_cell.angle_alpha   90.00
_cell.angle_beta   90.00
_cell.angle_gamma   90.00
#
_symmetry.space_group_name_H-M   'P 1'
#
loop_
_entity.id
_entity.type
_entity.pdbx_description
1 polymer ?
#
loop_
_entity_poly.entity_id
_entity_poly.type
_entity_poly.pdbx_seq_one_letter_code
_entity_poly.pdbx_strand_id
1 'polypeptide(L)'
;MKKIILLLMLCIPFYSMSNELIELKWQELAIKQTEVNVRLPELTDQQKLALKQILILQNDASKQAEELRLQLTEQLKIEGVDAGEAIAARQAYMTAKQNNAEAITQEYDGKKVRMPGFIVPIEFDGLKTTEFLLVPVAGACIHMPPPPANQIVRVSYPEGFTVQNVQYPVWIEGDFHSKKVTEEVFLVDGQSDITMGYEMNASLIEDYYEPES
;
A
#
# COMPACT_ATOMS: atom_id res chain seq x y z
N MET A 1 46.66 57.21 -11.43
CA MET A 1 45.21 57.34 -11.68
C MET A 1 44.63 55.94 -11.90
N LYS A 2 43.58 55.59 -11.13
CA LYS A 2 42.65 54.43 -11.21
C LYS A 2 43.22 53.02 -11.48
N LYS A 3 43.31 52.22 -10.40
CA LYS A 3 43.33 50.75 -10.47
C LYS A 3 41.92 50.26 -10.80
N ILE A 4 41.73 49.60 -11.95
CA ILE A 4 40.48 48.95 -12.32
C ILE A 4 40.56 47.51 -11.80
N ILE A 5 39.75 47.19 -10.80
CA ILE A 5 39.57 45.83 -10.28
C ILE A 5 38.51 45.17 -11.17
N LEU A 6 38.93 44.20 -11.98
CA LEU A 6 38.05 43.40 -12.81
C LEU A 6 37.39 42.34 -11.90
N LEU A 7 36.15 42.58 -11.50
CA LEU A 7 35.36 41.61 -10.73
C LEU A 7 34.89 40.50 -11.68
N LEU A 8 35.53 39.33 -11.60
CA LEU A 8 35.13 38.14 -12.35
C LEU A 8 33.86 37.58 -11.71
N MET A 9 32.70 37.87 -12.29
CA MET A 9 31.41 37.33 -11.86
C MET A 9 31.34 35.86 -12.27
N LEU A 10 31.56 34.95 -11.32
CA LEU A 10 31.40 33.51 -11.54
C LEU A 10 29.90 33.21 -11.67
N CYS A 11 29.39 33.11 -12.89
CA CYS A 11 28.05 32.58 -13.15
C CYS A 11 28.03 31.08 -12.79
N ILE A 12 27.55 30.76 -11.59
CA ILE A 12 27.16 29.40 -11.25
C ILE A 12 25.87 29.12 -12.02
N PRO A 13 25.82 28.13 -12.93
CA PRO A 13 24.57 27.76 -13.57
C PRO A 13 23.59 27.29 -12.50
N PHE A 14 22.53 28.07 -12.27
CA PHE A 14 21.34 27.60 -11.59
C PHE A 14 20.75 26.49 -12.46
N TYR A 15 20.90 25.24 -12.04
CA TYR A 15 20.12 24.14 -12.60
C TYR A 15 18.66 24.41 -12.22
N SER A 16 17.89 24.93 -13.18
CA SER A 16 16.44 24.93 -13.08
C SER A 16 15.99 23.48 -13.13
N MET A 17 15.62 22.91 -11.98
CA MET A 17 14.88 21.65 -11.95
C MET A 17 13.54 21.93 -12.64
N SER A 18 13.34 21.45 -13.87
CA SER A 18 12.03 21.51 -14.50
C SER A 18 11.10 20.65 -13.66
N ASN A 19 10.05 21.26 -13.12
CA ASN A 19 8.95 20.56 -12.47
C ASN A 19 8.10 19.90 -13.58
N GLU A 20 8.69 18.89 -14.23
CA GLU A 20 8.05 18.14 -15.31
C GLU A 20 6.93 17.29 -14.72
N LEU A 21 5.74 17.39 -15.29
CA LEU A 21 4.60 16.56 -14.90
C LEU A 21 4.86 15.12 -15.34
N ILE A 22 4.94 14.20 -14.40
CA ILE A 22 5.18 12.78 -14.66
C ILE A 22 3.85 12.04 -14.73
N GLU A 23 3.54 11.41 -15.86
CA GLU A 23 2.46 10.44 -15.91
C GLU A 23 2.88 9.15 -15.18
N LEU A 24 2.29 8.89 -14.03
CA LEU A 24 2.66 7.81 -13.13
C LEU A 24 1.64 6.67 -13.23
N LYS A 25 2.12 5.46 -13.52
CA LYS A 25 1.29 4.25 -13.54
C LYS A 25 1.39 3.49 -12.23
N TRP A 26 0.28 2.88 -11.81
CA TRP A 26 0.22 2.08 -10.58
C TRP A 26 1.27 0.97 -10.51
N GLN A 27 1.63 0.36 -11.65
CA GLN A 27 2.64 -0.70 -11.71
C GLN A 27 4.05 -0.19 -11.38
N GLU A 28 4.32 1.11 -11.57
CA GLU A 28 5.60 1.72 -11.23
C GLU A 28 5.75 1.99 -9.73
N LEU A 29 4.63 2.02 -9.00
CA LEU A 29 4.62 2.08 -7.54
C LEU A 29 4.85 0.71 -6.87
N ALA A 30 4.69 -0.38 -7.63
CA ALA A 30 4.99 -1.72 -7.16
C ALA A 30 6.51 -1.96 -7.24
N ILE A 31 7.14 -2.22 -6.10
CA ILE A 31 8.55 -2.63 -6.08
C ILE A 31 8.68 -4.01 -6.71
N LYS A 32 9.67 -4.18 -7.61
CA LYS A 32 10.05 -5.50 -8.14
C LYS A 32 10.34 -6.42 -6.96
N GLN A 33 9.48 -7.42 -6.77
CA GLN A 33 9.52 -8.30 -5.61
C GLN A 33 10.90 -8.94 -5.49
N THR A 34 11.62 -8.63 -4.42
CA THR A 34 12.82 -9.38 -4.04
C THR A 34 12.40 -10.81 -3.72
N GLU A 35 13.17 -11.80 -4.17
CA GLU A 35 12.88 -13.19 -3.83
C GLU A 35 12.82 -13.35 -2.30
N VAL A 36 11.73 -13.93 -1.81
CA VAL A 36 11.58 -14.25 -0.39
C VAL A 36 12.51 -15.42 -0.08
N ASN A 37 13.65 -15.14 0.54
CA ASN A 37 14.65 -16.15 0.92
C ASN A 37 14.24 -16.94 2.19
N VAL A 38 12.95 -17.21 2.35
CA VAL A 38 12.42 -18.05 3.42
C VAL A 38 12.05 -19.39 2.81
N ARG A 39 12.78 -20.44 3.19
CA ARG A 39 12.51 -21.80 2.74
C ARG A 39 11.40 -22.41 3.59
N LEU A 40 10.29 -22.77 2.95
CA LEU A 40 9.25 -23.56 3.58
C LEU A 40 9.65 -25.05 3.56
N PRO A 41 9.32 -25.82 4.61
CA PRO A 41 9.50 -27.27 4.58
C PRO A 41 8.56 -27.89 3.54
N GLU A 42 9.02 -28.95 2.88
CA GLU A 42 8.16 -29.79 2.05
C GLU A 42 7.30 -30.65 2.98
N LEU A 43 5.97 -30.56 2.83
CA LEU A 43 5.02 -31.19 3.73
C LEU A 43 3.95 -31.95 2.94
N THR A 44 3.56 -33.11 3.45
CA THR A 44 2.38 -33.83 2.97
C THR A 44 1.10 -33.08 3.36
N ASP A 45 -0.02 -33.39 2.70
CA ASP A 45 -1.30 -32.73 3.03
C ASP A 45 -1.80 -33.07 4.43
N GLN A 46 -1.49 -34.27 4.93
CA GLN A 46 -1.77 -34.65 6.32
C GLN A 46 -0.97 -33.79 7.31
N GLN A 47 0.32 -33.56 7.04
CA GLN A 47 1.17 -32.71 7.88
C GLN A 47 0.69 -31.25 7.87
N LYS A 48 0.31 -30.72 6.70
CA LYS A 48 -0.30 -29.38 6.59
C LYS A 48 -1.59 -29.27 7.41
N LEU A 49 -2.43 -30.31 7.38
CA LEU A 49 -3.67 -30.33 8.15
C LEU A 49 -3.40 -30.35 9.66
N ALA A 50 -2.44 -31.15 10.12
CA ALA A 50 -2.03 -31.18 11.52
C ALA A 50 -1.47 -29.81 11.98
N LEU A 51 -0.61 -29.17 11.19
CA LEU A 51 -0.12 -27.82 11.48
C LEU A 51 -1.24 -26.77 11.51
N LYS A 52 -2.21 -26.86 10.59
CA LYS A 52 -3.39 -25.99 10.60
C LYS A 52 -4.20 -26.17 11.88
N GLN A 53 -4.41 -27.41 12.34
CA GLN A 53 -5.10 -27.68 13.59
C GLN A 53 -4.33 -27.12 14.79
N ILE A 54 -3.00 -27.29 14.83
CA ILE A 54 -2.15 -26.70 15.86
C ILE A 54 -2.36 -25.16 15.91
N LEU A 55 -2.33 -24.47 14.77
CA LEU A 55 -2.57 -23.02 14.69
C LEU A 55 -3.96 -22.61 15.19
N ILE A 56 -5.00 -23.37 14.85
CA ILE A 56 -6.38 -23.09 15.31
C ILE A 56 -6.46 -23.22 16.84
N LEU A 57 -5.80 -24.23 17.42
CA LEU A 57 -5.82 -24.49 18.86
C LEU A 57 -4.96 -23.52 19.68
N GLN A 58 -4.10 -22.69 19.07
CA GLN A 58 -3.21 -21.78 19.80
C GLN A 58 -3.94 -20.76 20.68
N ASN A 59 -5.14 -20.35 20.29
CA ASN A 59 -5.93 -19.36 21.02
C ASN A 59 -6.94 -19.98 22.00
N ASP A 60 -6.97 -21.31 22.11
CA ASP A 60 -7.85 -22.05 23.03
C ASP A 60 -7.05 -22.52 24.24
N ALA A 61 -7.36 -21.96 25.41
CA ALA A 61 -6.68 -22.26 26.67
C ALA A 61 -7.25 -23.49 27.41
N SER A 62 -8.18 -24.23 26.80
CA SER A 62 -8.76 -25.44 27.41
C SER A 62 -7.73 -26.58 27.49
N LYS A 63 -7.90 -27.46 28.48
CA LYS A 63 -7.05 -28.65 28.63
C LYS A 63 -7.13 -29.56 27.41
N GLN A 64 -8.31 -29.68 26.81
CA GLN A 64 -8.54 -30.49 25.62
C GLN A 64 -7.75 -29.96 24.42
N ALA A 65 -7.75 -28.64 24.22
CA ALA A 65 -6.97 -28.01 23.16
C ALA A 65 -5.46 -28.19 23.38
N GLU A 66 -5.00 -28.04 24.62
CA GLU A 66 -3.60 -28.28 24.99
C GLU A 66 -3.18 -29.73 24.69
N GLU A 67 -3.95 -30.71 25.17
CA GLU A 67 -3.68 -32.13 24.96
C GLU A 67 -3.64 -32.50 23.48
N LEU A 68 -4.61 -32.03 22.70
CA LEU A 68 -4.65 -32.28 21.25
C LEU A 68 -3.48 -31.60 20.53
N ARG A 69 -3.09 -30.38 20.93
CA ARG A 69 -1.94 -29.69 20.35
C ARG A 69 -0.64 -30.45 20.62
N LEU A 70 -0.47 -31.00 21.83
CA LEU A 70 0.67 -31.84 22.19
C LEU A 70 0.68 -33.14 21.37
N GLN A 71 -0.47 -33.80 21.22
CA GLN A 71 -0.60 -35.01 20.39
C GLN A 71 -0.21 -34.77 18.93
N LEU A 72 -0.74 -33.72 18.31
CA LEU A 72 -0.42 -33.35 16.93
C LEU A 72 1.05 -32.99 16.76
N THR A 73 1.62 -32.27 17.73
CA THR A 73 3.04 -31.90 17.72
C THR A 73 3.94 -33.12 17.81
N GLU A 74 3.63 -34.06 18.70
CA GLU A 74 4.40 -35.31 18.81
C GLU A 74 4.25 -36.20 17.58
N GLN A 75 3.05 -36.26 16.99
CA GLN A 75 2.84 -36.99 15.74
C GLN A 75 3.68 -36.41 14.59
N LEU A 76 3.68 -35.09 14.41
CA LEU A 76 4.53 -34.44 13.40
C LEU A 76 6.01 -34.72 13.64
N LYS A 77 6.44 -34.72 14.91
CA LYS A 77 7.82 -35.03 15.29
C LYS A 77 8.21 -36.46 14.91
N ILE A 78 7.33 -37.44 15.12
CA ILE A 78 7.53 -38.83 14.68
C ILE A 78 7.64 -38.91 13.15
N GLU A 79 6.85 -38.10 12.44
CA GLU A 79 6.87 -37.98 10.98
C GLU A 79 8.06 -37.14 10.45
N GLY A 80 8.97 -36.69 11.33
CA GLY A 80 10.17 -35.95 10.97
C GLY A 80 9.95 -34.45 10.73
N VAL A 81 8.83 -33.88 11.18
CA VAL A 81 8.49 -32.47 11.04
C VAL A 81 8.50 -31.80 12.41
N ASP A 82 9.34 -30.79 12.60
CA ASP A 82 9.23 -29.91 13.76
C ASP A 82 8.11 -28.88 13.53
N ALA A 83 7.04 -28.98 14.32
CA ALA A 83 5.88 -28.11 14.20
C ALA A 83 6.20 -26.64 14.48
N GLY A 84 7.10 -26.37 15.44
CA GLY A 84 7.52 -25.03 15.80
C GLY A 84 8.29 -24.37 14.67
N GLU A 85 9.27 -25.08 14.10
CA GLU A 85 10.05 -24.61 12.95
C GLU A 85 9.17 -24.41 11.71
N ALA A 86 8.27 -25.34 11.41
CA ALA A 86 7.38 -25.24 10.24
C ALA A 86 6.43 -24.04 10.35
N ILE A 87 5.86 -23.80 11.54
CA ILE A 87 5.00 -22.63 11.82
C ILE A 87 5.80 -21.34 11.76
N ALA A 88 7.00 -21.31 12.34
CA ALA A 88 7.88 -20.14 12.30
C ALA A 88 8.31 -19.80 10.88
N ALA A 89 8.70 -20.80 10.07
CA ALA A 89 9.04 -20.63 8.66
C ALA A 89 7.86 -20.10 7.85
N ARG A 90 6.64 -20.63 8.07
CA ARG A 90 5.42 -20.09 7.48
C ARG A 90 5.22 -18.63 7.86
N GLN A 91 5.33 -18.29 9.14
CA GLN A 91 5.13 -16.92 9.61
C GLN A 91 6.15 -15.97 8.98
N ALA A 92 7.43 -16.34 8.97
CA ALA A 92 8.49 -15.56 8.34
C ALA A 92 8.25 -15.37 6.84
N TYR A 93 7.81 -16.43 6.13
CA TYR A 93 7.48 -16.35 4.71
C TYR A 93 6.30 -15.40 4.45
N MET A 94 5.22 -15.52 5.22
CA MET A 94 4.04 -14.66 5.09
C MET A 94 4.37 -13.20 5.41
N THR A 95 5.14 -12.95 6.47
CA THR A 95 5.61 -11.60 6.82
C THR A 95 6.50 -11.01 5.73
N ALA A 96 7.44 -11.79 5.18
CA ALA A 96 8.29 -11.31 4.08
C ALA A 96 7.47 -11.02 2.81
N LYS A 97 6.49 -11.87 2.48
CA LYS A 97 5.55 -11.61 1.39
C LYS A 97 4.73 -10.34 1.61
N GLN A 98 4.20 -10.13 2.81
CA GLN A 98 3.46 -8.93 3.15
C GLN A 98 4.34 -7.68 3.04
N ASN A 99 5.54 -7.72 3.63
CA ASN A 99 6.49 -6.60 3.57
C ASN A 99 6.85 -6.24 2.14
N ASN A 100 7.09 -7.23 1.28
CA ASN A 100 7.35 -7.00 -0.15
C ASN A 100 6.13 -6.43 -0.87
N ALA A 101 4.93 -6.89 -0.53
CA ALA A 101 3.69 -6.40 -1.13
C ALA A 101 3.37 -4.95 -0.71
N GLU A 102 3.78 -4.53 0.49
CA GLU A 102 3.53 -3.17 1.02
C GLU A 102 4.74 -2.23 0.91
N ALA A 103 5.84 -2.68 0.31
CA ALA A 103 7.03 -1.84 0.15
C ALA A 103 6.71 -0.69 -0.83
N ILE A 104 7.07 0.54 -0.43
CA ILE A 104 6.82 1.76 -1.21
C ILE A 104 8.09 2.24 -1.90
N THR A 105 7.97 2.74 -3.13
CA THR A 105 9.09 3.38 -3.84
C THR A 105 9.26 4.83 -3.39
N GLN A 106 10.49 5.33 -3.39
CA GLN A 106 10.82 6.75 -3.14
C GLN A 106 11.11 7.51 -4.44
N GLU A 107 11.04 6.83 -5.59
CA GLU A 107 11.43 7.40 -6.89
C GLU A 107 10.61 8.61 -7.31
N TYR A 108 9.36 8.73 -6.85
CA TYR A 108 8.44 9.82 -7.19
C TYR A 108 8.20 10.81 -6.05
N ASP A 109 8.92 10.67 -4.93
CA ASP A 109 8.76 11.56 -3.78
C ASP A 109 9.13 13.01 -4.13
N GLY A 110 8.25 13.95 -3.78
CA GLY A 110 8.39 15.37 -4.04
C GLY A 110 8.22 15.76 -5.52
N LYS A 111 7.75 14.85 -6.38
CA LYS A 111 7.54 15.13 -7.80
C LYS A 111 6.08 15.50 -8.08
N LYS A 112 5.87 16.28 -9.13
CA LYS A 112 4.53 16.54 -9.68
C LYS A 112 4.12 15.38 -10.58
N VAL A 113 3.03 14.69 -10.24
CA VAL A 113 2.57 13.51 -10.99
C VAL A 113 1.15 13.70 -11.49
N ARG A 114 0.82 13.00 -12.58
CA ARG A 114 -0.55 12.75 -13.06
C ARG A 114 -0.80 11.25 -13.04
N MET A 115 -1.86 10.79 -12.38
CA MET A 115 -2.18 9.36 -12.34
C MET A 115 -3.70 9.10 -12.36
N PRO A 116 -4.14 7.98 -12.94
CA PRO A 116 -5.55 7.62 -12.94
C PRO A 116 -5.91 6.81 -11.70
N GLY A 117 -7.16 6.85 -11.27
CA GLY A 117 -7.65 5.94 -10.22
C GLY A 117 -9.10 6.18 -9.85
N PHE A 118 -9.60 5.38 -8.92
CA PHE A 118 -10.94 5.47 -8.38
C PHE A 118 -10.92 6.18 -7.02
N ILE A 119 -11.89 7.06 -6.80
CA ILE A 119 -12.02 7.84 -5.56
C ILE A 119 -12.81 7.03 -4.53
N VAL A 120 -12.25 6.88 -3.34
CA VAL A 120 -12.93 6.42 -2.13
C VAL A 120 -12.99 7.59 -1.14
N PRO A 121 -14.12 8.29 -1.03
CA PRO A 121 -14.25 9.46 -0.16
C PRO A 121 -14.03 9.12 1.31
N ILE A 122 -13.30 9.98 2.04
CA ILE A 122 -13.13 9.87 3.50
C ILE A 122 -13.53 11.16 4.23
N GLU A 123 -13.43 12.33 3.59
CA GLU A 123 -13.97 13.59 4.08
C GLU A 123 -14.77 14.35 3.02
N PHE A 124 -15.74 15.14 3.48
CA PHE A 124 -16.65 15.93 2.65
C PHE A 124 -16.81 17.36 3.17
N ASP A 125 -16.90 18.30 2.23
CA ASP A 125 -17.48 19.63 2.43
C ASP A 125 -18.75 19.76 1.57
N GLY A 126 -19.91 19.72 2.25
CA GLY A 126 -21.21 19.65 1.58
C GLY A 126 -21.35 18.39 0.72
N LEU A 127 -21.45 18.58 -0.60
CA LEU A 127 -21.59 17.49 -1.58
C LEU A 127 -20.26 17.12 -2.26
N LYS A 128 -19.16 17.80 -1.91
CA LYS A 128 -17.85 17.59 -2.51
C LYS A 128 -16.96 16.82 -1.55
N THR A 129 -16.17 15.88 -2.06
CA THR A 129 -15.10 15.26 -1.25
C THR A 129 -13.87 16.14 -1.26
N THR A 130 -13.31 16.40 -0.08
CA THR A 130 -12.09 17.22 0.12
C THR A 130 -10.89 16.37 0.47
N GLU A 131 -11.13 15.15 0.94
CA GLU A 131 -10.11 14.16 1.22
C GLU A 131 -10.62 12.76 0.85
N PHE A 132 -9.79 11.99 0.17
CA PHE A 132 -10.18 10.66 -0.35
C PHE A 132 -8.96 9.77 -0.58
N LEU A 133 -9.19 8.47 -0.65
CA LEU A 133 -8.20 7.51 -1.12
C LEU A 133 -8.34 7.36 -2.64
N LEU A 134 -7.23 7.42 -3.35
CA LEU A 134 -7.12 7.03 -4.75
C LEU A 134 -6.58 5.59 -4.82
N VAL A 135 -7.29 4.74 -5.57
CA VAL A 135 -6.98 3.31 -5.69
C VAL A 135 -7.02 2.83 -7.15
N PRO A 136 -6.32 1.74 -7.52
CA PRO A 136 -6.26 1.26 -8.91
C PRO A 136 -7.50 0.51 -9.40
N VAL A 137 -8.42 0.12 -8.51
CA VAL A 137 -9.55 -0.77 -8.83
C VAL A 137 -10.85 -0.24 -8.23
N ALA A 138 -11.92 -0.21 -9.02
CA ALA A 138 -13.25 0.17 -8.58
C ALA A 138 -13.76 -0.71 -7.44
N GLY A 139 -14.44 -0.11 -6.47
CA GLY A 139 -15.06 -0.82 -5.33
C GLY A 139 -14.06 -1.35 -4.29
N ALA A 140 -12.77 -1.06 -4.43
CA ALA A 140 -11.81 -1.31 -3.35
C ALA A 140 -12.21 -0.49 -2.11
N CYS A 141 -11.99 -1.05 -0.92
CA CYS A 141 -12.34 -0.42 0.37
C CYS A 141 -13.84 -0.19 0.60
N ILE A 142 -14.74 -0.76 -0.22
CA ILE A 142 -16.20 -0.71 -0.03
C ILE A 142 -16.83 -2.11 -0.05
N HIS A 143 -16.30 -3.03 -0.88
CA HIS A 143 -16.81 -4.42 -0.94
C HIS A 143 -15.70 -5.47 -0.97
N MET A 144 -14.44 -5.02 -1.02
CA MET A 144 -13.25 -5.84 -1.09
C MET A 144 -12.25 -5.37 -0.05
N PRO A 145 -11.36 -6.27 0.44
CA PRO A 145 -10.26 -5.86 1.30
C PRO A 145 -9.46 -4.70 0.68
N PRO A 146 -8.91 -3.79 1.51
CA PRO A 146 -8.05 -2.72 1.02
C PRO A 146 -6.87 -3.24 0.19
N PRO A 147 -6.44 -2.52 -0.86
CA PRO A 147 -5.21 -2.84 -1.58
C PRO A 147 -3.98 -2.79 -0.65
N PRO A 148 -2.83 -3.35 -1.08
CA PRO A 148 -1.57 -3.13 -0.37
C PRO A 148 -1.21 -1.64 -0.31
N ALA A 149 -0.43 -1.23 0.69
CA ALA A 149 -0.11 0.19 0.93
C ALA A 149 0.48 0.90 -0.29
N ASN A 150 1.31 0.21 -1.08
CA ASN A 150 1.88 0.77 -2.31
C ASN A 150 0.89 0.87 -3.49
N GLN A 151 -0.40 0.66 -3.25
CA GLN A 151 -1.51 0.82 -4.20
C GLN A 151 -2.62 1.70 -3.60
N ILE A 152 -2.30 2.52 -2.60
CA ILE A 152 -3.22 3.48 -1.99
C ILE A 152 -2.51 4.84 -1.86
N VAL A 153 -3.13 5.87 -2.42
CA VAL A 153 -2.68 7.27 -2.27
C VAL A 153 -3.75 8.03 -1.49
N ARG A 154 -3.39 8.66 -0.38
CA ARG A 154 -4.26 9.62 0.31
C ARG A 154 -4.19 10.96 -0.40
N VAL A 155 -5.32 11.49 -0.85
CA VAL A 155 -5.36 12.73 -1.62
C VAL A 155 -6.08 13.82 -0.84
N SER A 156 -5.44 14.97 -0.70
CA SER A 156 -6.05 16.20 -0.20
C SER A 156 -6.38 17.13 -1.37
N TYR A 157 -7.62 17.61 -1.42
CA TYR A 157 -8.12 18.54 -2.44
C TYR A 157 -9.12 19.54 -1.84
N PRO A 158 -8.64 20.61 -1.19
CA PRO A 158 -9.50 21.53 -0.42
C PRO A 158 -10.61 22.22 -1.21
N GLU A 159 -10.47 22.39 -2.53
CA GLU A 159 -11.51 22.98 -3.38
C GLU A 159 -12.70 22.03 -3.64
N GLY A 160 -12.50 20.75 -3.32
CA GLY A 160 -13.50 19.69 -3.32
C GLY A 160 -13.90 19.21 -4.71
N PHE A 161 -14.11 17.90 -4.83
CA PHE A 161 -14.54 17.25 -6.07
C PHE A 161 -15.92 16.60 -5.92
N THR A 162 -16.78 16.76 -6.92
CA THR A 162 -18.11 16.12 -6.94
C THR A 162 -17.98 14.73 -7.56
N VAL A 163 -17.98 13.70 -6.73
CA VAL A 163 -17.93 12.31 -7.21
C VAL A 163 -19.30 11.92 -7.75
N GLN A 164 -19.42 11.80 -9.07
CA GLN A 164 -20.68 11.37 -9.69
C GLN A 164 -20.94 9.87 -9.47
N ASN A 165 -19.89 9.05 -9.63
CA ASN A 165 -19.95 7.60 -9.45
C ASN A 165 -18.54 7.06 -9.10
N VAL A 166 -18.42 6.40 -7.95
CA VAL A 166 -17.17 5.79 -7.46
C VAL A 166 -16.64 4.65 -8.35
N GLN A 167 -17.45 4.18 -9.31
CA GLN A 167 -17.06 3.18 -10.29
C GLN A 167 -16.39 3.77 -11.53
N TYR A 168 -16.37 5.09 -11.70
CA TYR A 168 -15.65 5.73 -12.79
C TYR A 168 -14.30 6.27 -12.31
N PRO A 169 -13.22 6.04 -13.08
CA PRO A 169 -11.93 6.57 -12.72
C PRO A 169 -11.87 8.08 -13.01
N VAL A 170 -10.92 8.73 -12.35
CA VAL A 170 -10.52 10.12 -12.58
C VAL A 170 -9.03 10.17 -12.92
N TRP A 171 -8.61 11.24 -13.57
CA TRP A 171 -7.22 11.70 -13.58
C TRP A 171 -7.00 12.67 -12.43
N ILE A 172 -5.89 12.50 -11.70
CA ILE A 172 -5.48 13.44 -10.66
C ILE A 172 -4.06 13.90 -10.94
N GLU A 173 -3.84 15.22 -10.87
CA GLU A 173 -2.51 15.81 -10.82
C GLU A 173 -2.23 16.42 -9.46
N GLY A 174 -1.01 16.30 -8.97
CA GLY A 174 -0.64 16.87 -7.67
C GLY A 174 0.82 16.69 -7.31
N ASP A 175 1.19 17.26 -6.16
CA ASP A 175 2.49 17.04 -5.53
C ASP A 175 2.43 15.69 -4.78
N PHE A 176 3.25 14.73 -5.21
CA PHE A 176 3.23 13.35 -4.72
C PHE A 176 4.33 13.10 -3.71
N HIS A 177 4.00 12.36 -2.65
CA HIS A 177 4.93 12.03 -1.58
C HIS A 177 4.85 10.56 -1.17
N SER A 178 6.01 9.99 -0.86
CA SER A 178 6.15 8.60 -0.44
C SER A 178 6.18 8.50 1.08
N LYS A 179 5.02 8.24 1.67
CA LYS A 179 4.81 8.21 3.12
C LYS A 179 3.91 7.05 3.52
N LYS A 180 4.53 6.02 4.10
CA LYS A 180 3.79 4.88 4.64
C LYS A 180 3.22 5.24 6.00
N VAL A 181 1.89 5.29 6.10
CA VAL A 181 1.18 5.61 7.35
C VAL A 181 -0.05 4.72 7.50
N THR A 182 -0.36 4.32 8.73
CA THR A 182 -1.61 3.64 9.07
C THR A 182 -2.48 4.61 9.85
N GLU A 183 -3.69 4.85 9.37
CA GLU A 183 -4.66 5.72 10.03
C GLU A 183 -6.04 5.06 10.03
N GLU A 184 -6.84 5.39 11.05
CA GLU A 184 -8.25 5.03 11.09
C GLU A 184 -9.02 5.98 10.19
N VAL A 185 -9.69 5.43 9.17
CA VAL A 185 -10.55 6.19 8.25
C VAL A 185 -11.98 5.70 8.31
N PHE A 186 -12.92 6.60 8.04
CA PHE A 186 -14.35 6.27 7.95
C PHE A 186 -14.70 5.93 6.50
N LEU A 187 -14.96 4.64 6.26
CA LEU A 187 -15.42 4.12 4.98
C LEU A 187 -16.92 3.82 5.05
N VAL A 188 -17.51 3.44 3.91
CA VAL A 188 -18.94 3.06 3.82
C VAL A 188 -19.29 1.92 4.78
N ASP A 189 -18.36 0.99 5.02
CA ASP A 189 -18.54 -0.17 5.90
C ASP A 189 -18.23 0.13 7.39
N GLY A 190 -17.86 1.37 7.71
CA GLY A 190 -17.49 1.81 9.05
C GLY A 190 -16.02 2.18 9.19
N GLN A 191 -15.55 2.22 10.44
CA GLN A 191 -14.15 2.53 10.76
C GLN A 191 -13.22 1.40 10.32
N SER A 192 -12.11 1.75 9.70
CA SER A 192 -11.08 0.79 9.27
C SER A 192 -9.68 1.40 9.39
N ASP A 193 -8.74 0.62 9.94
CA ASP A 193 -7.32 0.93 9.89
C ASP A 193 -6.79 0.66 8.47
N ILE A 194 -6.44 1.72 7.74
CA ILE A 194 -5.91 1.62 6.39
C ILE A 194 -4.45 2.01 6.41
N THR A 195 -3.58 1.17 5.82
CA THR A 195 -2.17 1.52 5.61
C THR A 195 -2.02 2.07 4.21
N MET A 196 -1.74 3.36 4.10
CA MET A 196 -1.48 4.08 2.84
C MET A 196 0.02 4.18 2.63
N GLY A 197 0.48 4.05 1.38
CA GLY A 197 1.90 4.15 1.05
C GLY A 197 2.31 5.55 0.58
N TYR A 198 1.35 6.35 0.15
CA TYR A 198 1.59 7.61 -0.54
C TYR A 198 0.56 8.66 -0.13
N GLU A 199 0.95 9.92 -0.26
CA GLU A 199 0.05 11.07 -0.13
C GLU A 199 0.20 12.00 -1.33
N MET A 200 -0.87 12.72 -1.67
CA MET A 200 -0.88 13.69 -2.77
C MET A 200 -1.66 14.94 -2.39
N ASN A 201 -1.05 16.11 -2.59
CA ASN A 201 -1.77 17.37 -2.60
C ASN A 201 -2.22 17.64 -4.04
N ALA A 202 -3.50 17.41 -4.32
CA ALA A 202 -4.02 17.53 -5.67
C ALA A 202 -4.14 19.00 -6.09
N SER A 203 -3.82 19.27 -7.35
CA SER A 203 -3.97 20.55 -8.03
C SER A 203 -4.97 20.54 -9.17
N LEU A 204 -5.35 19.35 -9.65
CA LEU A 204 -6.34 19.16 -10.71
C LEU A 204 -6.95 17.77 -10.60
N ILE A 205 -8.28 17.67 -10.77
CA ILE A 205 -9.00 16.41 -10.93
C ILE A 205 -9.91 16.53 -12.15
N GLU A 206 -9.81 15.56 -13.04
CA GLU A 206 -10.61 15.47 -14.27
C GLU A 206 -11.25 14.09 -14.37
N ASP A 207 -12.45 14.02 -14.93
CA ASP A 207 -13.06 12.73 -15.26
C ASP A 207 -12.17 11.99 -16.28
N TYR A 208 -11.99 10.68 -16.09
CA TYR A 208 -11.09 9.90 -16.96
C TYR A 208 -11.64 9.75 -18.39
N TYR A 209 -12.95 9.64 -18.50
CA TYR A 209 -13.66 9.57 -19.78
C TYR A 209 -14.26 10.94 -20.10
N GLU A 210 -14.12 11.41 -21.34
CA GLU A 210 -14.92 12.53 -21.81
C GLU A 210 -16.40 12.12 -21.86
N PRO A 211 -17.35 13.00 -21.47
CA PRO A 211 -18.76 12.69 -21.59
C PRO A 211 -19.09 12.40 -23.07
N GLU A 212 -19.74 11.26 -23.34
CA GLU A 212 -20.33 11.03 -24.67
C GLU A 212 -21.34 12.15 -24.93
N SER A 213 -21.07 12.94 -25.97
CA SER A 213 -21.88 14.09 -26.42
C SER A 213 -23.24 13.67 -26.98
#